data_AF-A0A558CSA5-F1
#
_entry.id   AF-A0A558CSA5-F1
#
_cell.length_a   1.000
_cell.length_b   1.000
_cell.length_c   1.000
_cell.angle_alpha   90.00
_cell.angle_beta   90.00
_cell.angle_gamma   90.00
#
_symmetry.space_group_name_H-M   'P 1'
#
loop_
_entity.id
_entity.type
_entity.pdbx_description
1 polymer ?
#
loop_
_entity_poly.entity_id
_entity_poly.type
_entity_poly.pdbx_seq_one_letter_code
_entity_poly.pdbx_strand_id
1 'polypeptide(L)'
;MGEALQDQYRVLFEQSADALLIIDDGKFVDCNHAALKMLGYHNQAELLATHPSQLSPTLQPDGTTSFDKANEMIALAFQNGSHRFEWIHRKVDDTDFPLEVLLTPIPANGKFLLHVVWRDITQRKKSEEALRLAKYVTESTSEGIIVTDMDLNIIEVNPAYCELLGYPRDEVLGRKAGFPKSGKHDKAFYEAIWNSIHTTGKW
;
A
#
# COMPACT_ATOMS: atom_id res chain seq x y z
N MET A 1 -16.99 -32.87 20.45
CA MET A 1 -16.34 -32.56 19.16
C MET A 1 -16.75 -31.19 18.62
N GLY A 2 -18.03 -30.79 18.72
CA GLY A 2 -18.49 -29.45 18.30
C GLY A 2 -17.92 -28.27 19.12
N GLU A 3 -17.85 -28.38 20.45
CA GLU A 3 -17.33 -27.30 21.32
C GLU A 3 -15.85 -26.96 21.03
N ALA A 4 -14.99 -27.97 20.89
CA ALA A 4 -13.56 -27.75 20.60
C ALA A 4 -13.32 -27.04 19.26
N LEU A 5 -14.15 -27.28 18.25
CA LEU A 5 -14.05 -26.60 16.96
C LEU A 5 -14.53 -25.14 17.05
N GLN A 6 -15.56 -24.89 17.85
CA GLN A 6 -16.07 -23.55 18.12
C GLN A 6 -15.04 -22.71 18.90
N ASP A 7 -14.37 -23.31 19.88
CA ASP A 7 -13.28 -22.68 20.62
C ASP A 7 -12.09 -22.36 19.71
N GLN A 8 -11.69 -23.31 18.86
CA GLN A 8 -10.62 -23.07 17.87
C GLN A 8 -10.98 -21.96 16.88
N TYR A 9 -12.21 -21.94 16.37
CA TYR A 9 -12.69 -20.86 15.52
C TYR A 9 -12.62 -19.51 16.24
N ARG A 10 -13.08 -19.43 17.49
CA ARG A 10 -13.06 -18.19 18.26
C ARG A 10 -11.64 -17.68 18.48
N VAL A 11 -10.69 -18.58 18.78
CA VAL A 11 -9.28 -18.21 18.93
C VAL A 11 -8.71 -17.66 17.61
N LEU A 12 -8.93 -18.34 16.49
CA LEU A 12 -8.45 -17.87 15.17
C LEU A 12 -9.06 -16.54 14.78
N PHE A 13 -10.35 -16.36 15.05
CA PHE A 13 -11.08 -15.13 14.79
C PHE A 13 -10.52 -13.96 15.61
N GLU A 14 -10.32 -14.15 16.92
CA GLU A 14 -9.83 -13.10 17.83
C GLU A 14 -8.34 -12.79 17.65
N GLN A 15 -7.52 -13.78 17.30
CA GLN A 15 -6.07 -13.61 17.13
C GLN A 15 -5.66 -13.15 15.72
N SER A 16 -6.59 -13.09 14.78
CA SER A 16 -6.31 -12.56 13.44
C SER A 16 -5.76 -11.13 13.52
N ALA A 17 -4.68 -10.88 12.80
CA ALA A 17 -4.11 -9.54 12.67
C ALA A 17 -4.97 -8.63 11.78
N ASP A 18 -5.66 -9.21 10.79
CA ASP A 18 -6.65 -8.50 10.00
C ASP A 18 -7.94 -8.34 10.81
N ALA A 19 -8.63 -7.23 10.56
CA ALA A 19 -9.94 -6.98 11.13
C ALA A 19 -10.96 -7.90 10.49
N LEU A 20 -11.66 -8.69 11.30
CA LEU A 20 -12.67 -9.65 10.87
C LEU A 20 -14.03 -9.23 11.41
N LEU A 21 -15.04 -9.24 10.54
CA LEU A 21 -16.42 -8.93 10.89
C LEU A 21 -17.39 -9.89 10.21
N ILE A 22 -18.56 -10.05 10.83
CA ILE A 22 -19.69 -10.78 10.26
C ILE A 22 -20.85 -9.81 10.10
N ILE A 23 -21.42 -9.77 8.90
CA ILE A 23 -22.63 -9.02 8.59
C ILE A 23 -23.78 -10.00 8.35
N ASP A 24 -24.95 -9.66 8.89
CA ASP A 24 -26.22 -10.35 8.71
C ASP A 24 -27.27 -9.30 8.36
N ASP A 25 -27.94 -9.45 7.22
CA ASP A 25 -28.97 -8.53 6.73
C ASP A 25 -28.55 -7.04 6.82
N GLY A 26 -27.32 -6.76 6.36
CA GLY A 26 -26.75 -5.40 6.34
C GLY A 26 -26.30 -4.84 7.70
N LYS A 27 -26.33 -5.63 8.77
CA LYS A 27 -25.89 -5.21 10.12
C LYS A 27 -24.71 -6.05 10.60
N PHE A 28 -23.78 -5.42 11.32
CA PHE A 28 -22.73 -6.19 11.99
C PHE A 28 -23.33 -7.02 13.12
N VAL A 29 -22.95 -8.30 13.19
CA VAL A 29 -23.36 -9.23 14.24
C VAL A 29 -22.19 -9.79 15.04
N ASP A 30 -20.97 -9.74 14.50
CA ASP A 30 -19.75 -10.09 15.22
C ASP A 30 -18.55 -9.33 14.64
N CYS A 31 -17.51 -9.15 15.45
CA CYS A 31 -16.23 -8.58 15.04
C CYS A 31 -15.12 -8.99 16.01
N ASN A 32 -13.88 -9.07 15.52
CA ASN A 32 -12.72 -9.36 16.37
C ASN A 32 -12.10 -8.10 16.98
N HIS A 33 -11.17 -8.29 17.92
CA HIS A 33 -10.44 -7.18 18.55
C HIS A 33 -9.67 -6.30 17.54
N ALA A 34 -9.16 -6.87 16.44
CA ALA A 34 -8.44 -6.12 15.41
C ALA A 34 -9.35 -5.08 14.71
N ALA A 35 -10.63 -5.39 14.49
CA ALA A 35 -11.61 -4.44 13.95
C ALA A 35 -11.83 -3.23 14.86
N LEU A 36 -11.94 -3.46 16.18
CA LEU A 36 -12.08 -2.39 17.17
C LEU A 36 -10.88 -1.45 17.16
N LYS A 37 -9.67 -2.03 17.21
CA LYS A 37 -8.42 -1.27 17.17
C LYS A 37 -8.27 -0.48 15.87
N MET A 38 -8.64 -1.06 14.74
CA MET A 38 -8.53 -0.41 13.42
C MET A 38 -9.43 0.82 13.33
N LEU A 39 -10.68 0.71 13.78
CA LEU A 39 -11.68 1.78 13.68
C LEU A 39 -11.69 2.75 14.86
N GLY A 40 -11.01 2.42 15.97
CA GLY A 40 -10.90 3.25 17.17
C GLY A 40 -12.04 3.05 18.19
N TYR A 41 -12.77 1.94 18.12
CA TYR A 41 -13.86 1.64 19.05
C TYR A 41 -13.34 1.02 20.34
N HIS A 42 -13.99 1.34 21.47
CA HIS A 42 -13.57 0.84 22.79
C HIS A 42 -14.08 -0.57 23.07
N ASN A 43 -15.26 -0.90 22.52
CA ASN A 43 -15.89 -2.19 22.72
C ASN A 43 -16.71 -2.61 21.49
N GLN A 44 -17.00 -3.90 21.42
CA GLN A 44 -17.76 -4.52 20.35
C GLN A 44 -19.19 -3.97 20.24
N ALA A 45 -19.87 -3.73 21.36
CA ALA A 45 -21.27 -3.29 21.34
C ALA A 45 -21.45 -1.95 20.60
N GLU A 46 -20.53 -1.01 20.77
CA GLU A 46 -20.54 0.27 20.04
C GLU A 46 -20.36 0.09 18.52
N LEU A 47 -19.41 -0.78 18.12
CA LEU A 47 -19.19 -1.05 16.70
C LEU A 47 -20.39 -1.77 16.07
N LEU A 48 -20.95 -2.78 16.75
CA LEU A 48 -22.12 -3.51 16.25
C LEU A 48 -23.38 -2.64 16.18
N ALA A 49 -23.49 -1.61 17.00
CA ALA A 49 -24.57 -0.62 16.93
C ALA A 49 -24.39 0.40 15.79
N THR A 50 -23.22 0.44 15.15
CA THR A 50 -22.91 1.35 14.05
C THR A 50 -23.41 0.76 12.72
N HIS A 51 -24.05 1.59 11.89
CA HIS A 51 -24.45 1.17 10.54
C HIS A 51 -23.22 1.11 9.61
N PRO A 52 -23.05 0.10 8.74
CA PRO A 52 -21.86 -0.02 7.88
C PRO A 52 -21.54 1.24 7.06
N SER A 53 -22.56 1.98 6.60
CA SER A 53 -22.37 3.23 5.84
C SER A 53 -21.75 4.37 6.65
N GLN A 54 -21.82 4.34 7.98
CA GLN A 54 -21.20 5.36 8.86
C GLN A 54 -19.69 5.15 8.99
N LEU A 55 -19.20 3.96 8.65
CA LEU A 55 -17.79 3.64 8.65
C LEU A 55 -17.11 4.08 7.35
N SER A 56 -17.71 4.97 6.56
CA SER A 56 -17.17 5.41 5.27
C SER A 56 -17.55 6.86 4.98
N PRO A 57 -16.74 7.59 4.18
CA PRO A 57 -17.17 8.87 3.61
C PRO A 57 -18.41 8.70 2.74
N THR A 58 -19.11 9.80 2.43
CA THR A 58 -20.29 9.77 1.56
C THR A 58 -19.97 9.21 0.17
N LEU A 59 -18.81 9.58 -0.38
CA LEU A 59 -18.36 9.19 -1.71
C LEU A 59 -17.04 8.42 -1.62
N GLN A 60 -16.88 7.43 -2.48
CA GLN A 60 -15.62 6.73 -2.70
C GLN A 60 -14.78 7.46 -3.76
N PRO A 61 -13.48 7.14 -3.93
CA PRO A 61 -12.57 7.89 -4.81
C PRO A 61 -12.99 7.99 -6.29
N ASP A 62 -13.85 7.09 -6.76
CA ASP A 62 -14.44 7.09 -8.11
C ASP A 62 -15.68 7.99 -8.24
N GLY A 63 -16.11 8.63 -7.16
CA GLY A 63 -17.28 9.51 -7.12
C GLY A 63 -18.60 8.81 -6.86
N THR A 64 -18.62 7.48 -6.77
CA THR A 64 -19.82 6.69 -6.43
C THR A 64 -20.15 6.85 -4.95
N THR A 65 -21.43 6.83 -4.57
CA THR A 65 -21.80 6.82 -3.15
C THR A 65 -21.30 5.53 -2.50
N SER A 66 -20.83 5.62 -1.26
CA SER A 66 -20.39 4.45 -0.49
C SER A 66 -21.51 3.41 -0.34
N PHE A 67 -22.77 3.85 -0.32
CA PHE A 67 -23.92 2.95 -0.24
C PHE A 67 -24.09 2.13 -1.54
N ASP A 68 -24.16 2.81 -2.69
CA ASP A 68 -24.39 2.13 -3.97
C ASP A 68 -23.22 1.21 -4.32
N LYS A 69 -22.00 1.69 -4.10
CA LYS A 69 -20.79 0.90 -4.36
C LYS A 69 -20.71 -0.32 -3.44
N ALA A 70 -21.10 -0.21 -2.17
CA ALA A 70 -21.12 -1.38 -1.27
C ALA A 70 -22.08 -2.47 -1.78
N ASN A 71 -23.27 -2.09 -2.26
CA ASN A 71 -24.22 -3.03 -2.85
C ASN A 71 -23.65 -3.73 -4.09
N GLU A 72 -22.94 -2.99 -4.96
CA GLU A 72 -22.24 -3.56 -6.11
C GLU A 72 -21.17 -4.57 -5.69
N MET A 73 -20.32 -4.21 -4.73
CA MET A 73 -19.25 -5.10 -4.24
C MET A 73 -19.80 -6.37 -3.59
N ILE A 74 -20.91 -6.26 -2.84
CA ILE A 74 -21.62 -7.40 -2.26
C ILE A 74 -22.20 -8.30 -3.36
N ALA A 75 -22.85 -7.72 -4.37
CA ALA A 75 -23.39 -8.48 -5.50
C ALA A 75 -22.30 -9.27 -6.25
N LEU A 76 -21.14 -8.64 -6.48
CA LEU A 76 -19.96 -9.29 -7.06
C LEU A 76 -19.44 -10.44 -6.18
N ALA A 77 -19.49 -10.29 -4.85
CA ALA A 77 -19.09 -11.36 -3.93
C ALA A 77 -20.05 -12.56 -3.99
N PHE A 78 -21.37 -12.32 -4.07
CA PHE A 78 -22.36 -13.38 -4.28
C PHE A 78 -22.22 -14.09 -5.63
N GLN A 79 -21.91 -13.33 -6.67
CA GLN A 79 -21.71 -13.90 -8.01
C GLN A 79 -20.45 -14.76 -8.10
N ASN A 80 -19.36 -14.32 -7.50
CA ASN A 80 -18.03 -14.93 -7.66
C ASN A 80 -17.62 -15.83 -6.48
N GLY A 81 -18.45 -15.94 -5.45
CA GLY A 81 -18.15 -16.63 -4.19
C GLY A 81 -17.26 -15.81 -3.24
N SER A 82 -16.50 -14.85 -3.74
CA SER A 82 -15.82 -13.81 -2.94
C SER A 82 -15.49 -12.60 -3.81
N HIS A 83 -15.26 -11.44 -3.19
CA HIS A 83 -14.80 -10.25 -3.91
C HIS A 83 -13.82 -9.44 -3.07
N ARG A 84 -12.71 -9.02 -3.70
CA ARG A 84 -11.65 -8.23 -3.07
C ARG A 84 -11.45 -6.91 -3.80
N PHE A 85 -11.41 -5.81 -3.06
CA PHE A 85 -11.35 -4.45 -3.61
C PHE A 85 -10.76 -3.47 -2.60
N GLU A 86 -10.33 -2.30 -3.07
CA GLU A 86 -9.91 -1.20 -2.19
C GLU A 86 -11.09 -0.30 -1.83
N TRP A 87 -11.06 0.23 -0.60
CA TRP A 87 -12.11 1.05 -0.03
C TRP A 87 -11.52 2.16 0.86
N ILE A 88 -12.20 3.29 0.95
CA ILE A 88 -11.91 4.32 1.95
C ILE A 88 -12.89 4.16 3.11
N HIS A 89 -12.36 3.83 4.27
CA HIS A 89 -13.11 3.77 5.53
C HIS A 89 -12.88 5.03 6.36
N ARG A 90 -13.79 5.25 7.31
CA ARG A 90 -13.73 6.33 8.30
C ARG A 90 -13.66 5.74 9.70
N LYS A 91 -12.72 6.24 10.50
CA LYS A 91 -12.59 5.92 11.93
C LYS A 91 -13.60 6.70 12.76
N VAL A 92 -13.72 6.35 14.03
CA VAL A 92 -14.59 7.07 14.99
C VAL A 92 -14.18 8.54 15.20
N ASP A 93 -12.91 8.88 14.92
CA ASP A 93 -12.38 10.24 15.00
C ASP A 93 -12.52 11.04 13.68
N ASP A 94 -13.37 10.56 12.75
CA ASP A 94 -13.60 11.09 11.41
C ASP A 94 -12.39 11.05 10.46
N THR A 95 -11.29 10.40 10.83
CA THR A 95 -10.15 10.24 9.93
C THR A 95 -10.44 9.17 8.88
N ASP A 96 -10.31 9.57 7.61
CA ASP A 96 -10.39 8.65 6.48
C ASP A 96 -9.07 7.90 6.27
N PHE A 97 -9.15 6.62 5.95
CA PHE A 97 -7.99 5.79 5.64
C PHE A 97 -8.32 4.73 4.58
N PRO A 98 -7.35 4.37 3.73
CA PRO A 98 -7.55 3.32 2.75
C PRO A 98 -7.37 1.95 3.38
N LEU A 99 -8.25 1.02 2.99
CA LEU A 99 -8.12 -0.39 3.31
C LEU A 99 -8.48 -1.26 2.12
N GLU A 100 -8.08 -2.53 2.19
CA GLU A 100 -8.51 -3.59 1.29
C GLU A 100 -9.62 -4.39 1.98
N VAL A 101 -10.73 -4.59 1.29
CA VAL A 101 -11.87 -5.38 1.75
C VAL A 101 -11.87 -6.71 1.01
N LEU A 102 -12.10 -7.80 1.73
CA LEU A 102 -12.52 -9.08 1.17
C LEU A 102 -13.90 -9.44 1.73
N LEU A 103 -14.85 -9.65 0.82
CA LEU A 103 -16.20 -10.11 1.14
C LEU A 103 -16.35 -11.57 0.73
N THR A 104 -16.84 -12.41 1.64
CA THR A 104 -17.12 -13.83 1.39
C THR A 104 -18.50 -14.19 1.94
N PRO A 105 -19.50 -14.47 1.09
CA PRO A 105 -20.80 -14.96 1.53
C PRO A 105 -20.67 -16.38 2.09
N ILE A 106 -21.24 -16.62 3.27
CA ILE A 106 -21.24 -17.91 3.95
C ILE A 106 -22.68 -18.38 4.14
N PRO A 107 -23.07 -19.55 3.61
CA PRO A 107 -24.39 -20.11 3.86
C PRO A 107 -24.50 -20.55 5.33
N ALA A 108 -25.53 -20.06 6.03
CA ALA A 108 -25.80 -20.41 7.42
C ALA A 108 -27.32 -20.38 7.69
N ASN A 109 -27.87 -21.46 8.24
CA ASN A 109 -29.28 -21.56 8.67
C ASN A 109 -30.31 -21.11 7.60
N GLY A 110 -30.08 -21.47 6.34
CA GLY A 110 -31.00 -21.14 5.23
C GLY A 110 -30.92 -19.69 4.73
N LYS A 111 -29.97 -18.89 5.23
CA LYS A 111 -29.62 -17.55 4.75
C LYS A 111 -28.13 -17.44 4.49
N PHE A 112 -27.68 -16.27 4.05
CA PHE A 112 -26.27 -15.95 3.90
C PHE A 112 -25.84 -14.94 4.95
N LEU A 113 -24.74 -15.25 5.63
CA LEU A 113 -23.94 -14.26 6.35
C LEU A 113 -22.85 -13.76 5.41
N LEU A 114 -22.34 -12.56 5.67
CA LEU A 114 -21.21 -12.01 4.92
C LEU A 114 -20.01 -11.92 5.86
N HIS A 115 -19.00 -12.73 5.60
CA HIS A 115 -17.71 -12.62 6.27
C HIS A 115 -16.87 -11.55 5.59
N VAL A 116 -16.35 -10.64 6.40
CA VAL A 116 -15.64 -9.44 5.97
C VAL A 116 -14.25 -9.46 6.57
N VAL A 117 -13.24 -9.30 5.72
CA VAL A 117 -11.86 -9.06 6.14
C VAL A 117 -11.48 -7.66 5.71
N TRP A 118 -10.97 -6.87 6.64
CA TRP A 118 -10.40 -5.56 6.38
C TRP A 118 -8.91 -5.56 6.70
N ARG A 119 -8.13 -5.06 5.75
CA ARG A 119 -6.69 -4.87 5.89
C ARG A 119 -6.33 -3.42 5.61
N ASP A 120 -5.78 -2.73 6.60
CA ASP A 120 -5.28 -1.36 6.44
C ASP A 120 -4.10 -1.36 5.44
N ILE A 121 -4.21 -0.55 4.39
CA ILE A 121 -3.19 -0.42 3.33
C ILE A 121 -2.52 0.96 3.35
N THR A 122 -2.69 1.74 4.41
CA THR A 122 -2.13 3.09 4.54
C THR A 122 -0.62 3.10 4.37
N GLN A 123 0.09 2.20 5.04
CA GLN A 123 1.57 2.13 4.93
C GLN A 123 2.03 1.65 3.56
N ARG A 124 1.29 0.72 2.94
CA ARG A 124 1.54 0.26 1.57
C ARG A 124 1.43 1.44 0.60
N LYS A 125 0.31 2.17 0.63
CA LYS A 125 0.08 3.34 -0.24
C LYS A 125 1.08 4.47 -0.01
N LYS A 126 1.42 4.79 1.24
CA LYS A 126 2.46 5.80 1.55
C LYS A 126 3.81 5.42 0.97
N SER A 127 4.18 4.14 1.04
CA SER A 127 5.45 3.65 0.49
C SER A 127 5.46 3.70 -1.04
N GLU A 128 4.35 3.30 -1.68
CA GLU A 128 4.17 3.38 -3.13
C GLU A 128 4.21 4.83 -3.63
N GLU A 129 3.57 5.75 -2.92
CA GLU A 129 3.58 7.18 -3.24
C GLU A 129 4.96 7.79 -3.06
N ALA A 130 5.67 7.48 -1.97
CA ALA A 130 7.04 7.93 -1.75
C ALA A 130 7.99 7.45 -2.85
N LEU A 131 7.88 6.18 -3.25
CA LEU A 131 8.65 5.62 -4.36
C LEU A 131 8.31 6.31 -5.69
N ARG A 132 7.02 6.53 -5.96
CA ARG A 132 6.56 7.25 -7.16
C ARG A 132 7.09 8.67 -7.21
N LEU A 133 7.04 9.40 -6.09
CA LEU A 133 7.54 10.76 -6.00
C LEU A 133 9.06 10.81 -6.18
N ALA A 134 9.80 9.90 -5.53
CA ALA A 134 11.24 9.80 -5.70
C ALA A 134 11.61 9.55 -7.18
N LYS A 135 10.92 8.62 -7.84
CA LYS A 135 11.10 8.36 -9.28
C LYS A 135 10.81 9.60 -10.12
N TYR A 136 9.68 10.28 -9.86
CA TYR A 136 9.32 11.50 -10.56
C TYR A 136 10.41 12.58 -10.43
N VAL A 137 10.90 12.84 -9.21
CA VAL A 137 11.97 13.81 -8.95
C VAL A 137 13.25 13.45 -9.70
N THR A 138 13.65 12.17 -9.69
CA THR A 138 14.84 11.72 -10.43
C THR A 138 14.68 11.87 -11.94
N GLU A 139 13.48 11.65 -12.47
CA GLU A 139 13.20 11.74 -13.91
C GLU A 139 13.05 13.19 -14.40
N SER A 140 12.58 14.10 -13.55
CA SER A 140 12.31 15.50 -13.93
C SER A 140 13.45 16.48 -13.64
N THR A 141 14.48 16.08 -12.89
CA THR A 141 15.61 16.97 -12.59
C THR A 141 16.48 17.19 -13.82
N SER A 142 17.04 18.39 -13.96
CA SER A 142 17.98 18.75 -15.02
C SER A 142 19.44 18.39 -14.66
N GLU A 143 19.69 17.94 -13.44
CA GLU A 143 21.00 17.45 -13.01
C GLU A 143 21.16 15.97 -13.39
N GLY A 144 22.35 15.61 -13.89
CA GLY A 144 22.67 14.22 -14.18
C GLY A 144 22.84 13.43 -12.88
N ILE A 145 21.99 12.43 -12.67
CA ILE A 145 22.07 11.49 -11.55
C ILE A 145 22.54 10.14 -12.08
N ILE A 146 23.57 9.59 -11.45
CA ILE A 146 24.00 8.21 -11.64
C ILE A 146 23.93 7.46 -10.32
N VAL A 147 23.58 6.19 -10.39
CA VAL A 147 23.70 5.23 -9.29
C VAL A 147 24.71 4.18 -9.72
N THR A 148 25.64 3.84 -8.82
CA THR A 148 26.65 2.82 -9.07
C THR A 148 26.60 1.70 -8.03
N ASP A 149 27.13 0.53 -8.39
CA ASP A 149 27.51 -0.47 -7.41
C ASP A 149 28.79 -0.07 -6.64
N MET A 150 29.25 -0.96 -5.75
CA MET A 150 30.47 -0.76 -4.94
C MET A 150 31.75 -0.70 -5.79
N ASP A 151 31.73 -1.26 -6.99
CA ASP A 151 32.84 -1.23 -7.94
C ASP A 151 32.77 -0.01 -8.87
N LEU A 152 31.83 0.91 -8.68
CA LEU A 152 31.59 2.08 -9.53
C LEU A 152 31.07 1.74 -10.94
N ASN A 153 30.51 0.55 -11.15
CA ASN A 153 29.75 0.27 -12.37
C ASN A 153 28.39 0.97 -12.27
N ILE A 154 28.00 1.68 -13.32
CA ILE A 154 26.74 2.40 -13.39
C ILE A 154 25.60 1.38 -13.47
N ILE A 155 24.73 1.38 -12.47
CA ILE A 155 23.55 0.52 -12.39
C ILE A 155 22.27 1.25 -12.77
N GLU A 156 22.25 2.59 -12.65
CA GLU A 156 21.11 3.42 -13.05
C GLU A 156 21.57 4.82 -13.45
N VAL A 157 20.86 5.43 -14.40
CA VAL A 157 21.04 6.84 -14.79
C VAL A 157 19.69 7.48 -15.02
N ASN A 158 19.56 8.76 -14.67
CA ASN A 158 18.36 9.51 -15.01
C ASN A 158 18.39 10.04 -16.46
N PRO A 159 17.25 10.51 -17.01
CA PRO A 159 17.19 11.07 -18.35
C PRO A 159 18.15 12.24 -18.57
N ALA A 160 18.28 13.16 -17.60
CA ALA A 160 19.17 14.30 -17.73
C ALA A 160 20.65 13.91 -17.88
N TYR A 161 21.12 12.85 -17.23
CA TYR A 161 22.48 12.35 -17.46
C TYR A 161 22.70 11.94 -18.93
N CYS A 162 21.73 11.23 -19.51
CA CYS A 162 21.77 10.81 -20.91
C CYS A 162 21.77 12.02 -21.85
N GLU A 163 20.89 13.00 -21.59
CA GLU A 163 20.77 14.22 -22.39
C GLU A 163 22.02 15.11 -22.32
N LEU A 164 22.55 15.34 -21.11
CA LEU A 164 23.73 16.19 -20.89
C LEU A 164 24.99 15.63 -21.56
N LEU A 165 25.14 14.30 -21.60
CA LEU A 165 26.34 13.64 -22.09
C LEU A 165 26.18 13.05 -23.49
N GLY A 166 24.95 12.98 -24.01
CA GLY A 166 24.66 12.51 -25.37
C GLY A 166 24.79 11.00 -25.55
N TYR A 167 24.73 10.22 -24.47
CA TYR A 167 24.78 8.76 -24.52
C TYR A 167 23.42 8.17 -24.15
N PRO A 168 22.93 7.17 -24.90
CA PRO A 168 21.70 6.47 -24.53
C PRO A 168 21.94 5.60 -23.30
N ARG A 169 20.89 5.40 -22.49
CA ARG A 169 20.96 4.71 -21.18
C ARG A 169 21.61 3.34 -21.29
N ASP A 170 21.20 2.53 -22.27
CA ASP A 170 21.70 1.17 -22.51
C ASP A 170 23.21 1.10 -22.81
N GLU A 171 23.78 2.14 -23.43
CA GLU A 171 25.22 2.23 -23.62
C GLU A 171 25.97 2.61 -22.34
N VAL A 172 25.32 3.30 -21.40
CA VAL A 172 25.98 3.76 -20.17
C VAL A 172 25.94 2.69 -19.08
N LEU A 173 24.86 1.91 -18.99
CA LEU A 173 24.70 0.88 -17.97
C LEU A 173 25.83 -0.16 -18.01
N GLY A 174 26.32 -0.54 -16.83
CA GLY A 174 27.44 -1.46 -16.64
C GLY A 174 28.82 -0.85 -16.89
N ARG A 175 28.92 0.38 -17.42
CA ARG A 175 30.20 1.08 -17.59
C ARG A 175 30.65 1.73 -16.27
N LYS A 176 31.94 2.03 -16.13
CA LYS A 176 32.46 2.75 -14.94
C LYS A 176 31.97 4.19 -14.92
N ALA A 177 31.67 4.76 -13.75
CA ALA A 177 31.23 6.17 -13.61
C ALA A 177 32.14 7.21 -14.30
N GLY A 178 33.44 6.93 -14.47
CA GLY A 178 34.38 7.77 -15.21
C GLY A 178 34.29 7.68 -16.74
N PHE A 179 33.23 7.05 -17.27
CA PHE A 179 33.06 6.74 -18.69
C PHE A 179 32.99 7.97 -19.62
N PRO A 180 32.45 9.13 -19.21
CA PRO A 180 32.65 10.39 -19.93
C PRO A 180 33.86 11.15 -19.35
N LYS A 181 35.01 11.08 -20.01
CA LYS A 181 36.12 12.01 -19.73
C LYS A 181 35.87 13.29 -20.51
N SER A 182 35.52 14.37 -19.81
CA SER A 182 35.41 15.70 -20.42
C SER A 182 36.74 16.22 -20.99
N GLY A 183 37.87 15.62 -20.59
CA GLY A 183 39.22 16.07 -20.94
C GLY A 183 39.58 17.42 -20.33
N LYS A 184 38.68 18.04 -19.55
CA LYS A 184 38.84 19.39 -18.99
C LYS A 184 39.57 19.43 -17.65
N HIS A 185 39.74 18.28 -17.00
CA HIS A 185 40.34 18.18 -15.67
C HIS A 185 41.44 17.12 -15.63
N ASP A 186 42.44 17.36 -14.79
CA ASP A 186 43.61 16.50 -14.64
C ASP A 186 43.34 15.32 -13.69
N LYS A 187 44.31 14.40 -13.61
CA LYS A 187 44.20 13.20 -12.78
C LYS A 187 44.04 13.52 -11.30
N ALA A 188 44.71 14.57 -10.81
CA ALA A 188 44.69 14.99 -9.42
C ALA A 188 43.30 15.50 -8.99
N PHE A 189 42.62 16.24 -9.87
CA PHE A 189 41.24 16.65 -9.66
C PHE A 189 40.32 15.44 -9.47
N TYR A 190 40.35 14.46 -10.38
CA TYR A 190 39.53 13.25 -10.25
C TYR A 190 39.89 12.41 -9.02
N GLU A 191 41.17 12.31 -8.64
CA GLU A 191 41.58 11.63 -7.40
C GLU A 191 41.02 12.33 -6.15
N ALA A 192 40.95 13.66 -6.13
CA ALA A 192 40.34 14.41 -5.04
C ALA A 192 38.82 14.20 -4.94
N ILE A 193 38.12 14.18 -6.08
CA ILE A 193 36.69 13.83 -6.16
C ILE A 193 36.44 12.45 -5.56
N TRP A 194 37.16 11.43 -6.04
CA TRP A 194 36.95 10.06 -5.60
C TRP A 194 37.30 9.88 -4.12
N ASN A 195 38.36 10.51 -3.63
CA ASN A 195 38.68 10.50 -2.20
C ASN A 195 37.56 11.13 -1.37
N SER A 196 36.97 12.24 -1.81
CA SER A 196 35.86 12.88 -1.11
C SER A 196 34.60 12.01 -1.10
N ILE A 197 34.25 11.40 -2.24
CA ILE A 197 33.11 10.47 -2.34
C ILE A 197 33.33 9.24 -1.44
N HIS A 198 34.53 8.66 -1.40
CA HIS A 198 34.82 7.49 -0.56
C HIS A 198 34.82 7.80 0.94
N THR A 199 35.19 9.02 1.35
CA THR A 199 35.30 9.39 2.77
C THR A 199 34.04 10.04 3.32
N THR A 200 33.32 10.82 2.51
CA THR A 200 32.17 11.63 2.97
C THR A 200 30.86 11.30 2.27
N GLY A 201 30.91 10.52 1.19
CA GLY A 201 29.76 10.22 0.33
C GLY A 201 29.36 11.37 -0.61
N LYS A 202 30.16 12.46 -0.68
CA LYS A 202 29.85 13.69 -1.44
C LYS A 202 31.14 14.32 -2.01
N TRP A 203 31.04 15.10 -3.08
CA TRP A 203 32.13 15.92 -3.65
C TRP A 203 31.57 17.28 -4.06
#